data_AF-A0A841BVZ4-F1
#
_entry.id   AF-A0A841BVZ4-F1
#
_cell.length_a   1.000
_cell.length_b   1.000
_cell.length_c   1.000
_cell.angle_alpha   90.00
_cell.angle_beta   90.00
_cell.angle_gamma   90.00
#
_symmetry.space_group_name_H-M   'P 1'
#
loop_
_entity.id
_entity.type
_entity.pdbx_description
1 polymer ?
#
loop_
_entity_poly.entity_id
_entity_poly.type
_entity_poly.pdbx_seq_one_letter_code
_entity_poly.pdbx_strand_id
1 'polypeptide(L)' 'MTVDEHIAILHTAMRVDHEEYIAQVRQWAEEAEADGRVAAARQHRNHVARLEAMSKPWESQQRAA' A
#
# COMPACT_ATOMS: atom_id res chain seq x y z
N MET A 1 -8.26 -7.06 27.03
CA MET A 1 -7.86 -7.08 25.62
C MET A 1 -7.34 -8.47 25.31
N THR A 2 -7.94 -9.19 24.37
CA THR A 2 -7.52 -10.53 23.95
C THR A 2 -6.39 -10.45 22.93
N VAL A 3 -5.68 -11.57 22.71
CA VAL A 3 -4.65 -11.66 21.66
C VAL A 3 -5.25 -11.36 20.28
N ASP A 4 -6.49 -11.80 20.03
CA ASP A 4 -7.19 -11.57 18.78
C ASP A 4 -7.52 -10.09 18.56
N GLU A 5 -7.90 -9.35 19.61
CA GLU A 5 -8.14 -7.91 19.54
C GLU A 5 -6.84 -7.14 19.20
N HIS A 6 -5.71 -7.54 19.78
CA HIS A 6 -4.41 -6.94 19.43
C HIS A 6 -4.01 -7.22 17.98
N ILE A 7 -4.23 -8.45 17.49
CA ILE A 7 -3.94 -8.80 16.09
C ILE A 7 -4.81 -7.96 15.14
N ALA A 8 -6.09 -7.78 15.44
CA ALA A 8 -6.99 -6.96 14.63
C ALA A 8 -6.56 -5.48 14.56
N ILE A 9 -6.10 -4.91 15.67
CA ILE A 9 -5.56 -3.54 15.73
C ILE A 9 -4.31 -3.43 14.85
N LEU A 10 -3.38 -4.38 14.97
CA LEU A 10 -2.14 -4.38 14.17
C LEU A 10 -2.44 -4.49 12.68
N HIS A 11 -3.33 -5.40 12.29
CA HIS A 11 -3.75 -5.54 10.89
C HIS A 11 -4.40 -4.27 10.34
N THR A 12 -5.20 -3.59 11.15
CA THR A 12 -5.81 -2.31 10.76
C THR A 12 -4.76 -1.22 10.57
N ALA A 13 -3.82 -1.09 11.51
CA ALA A 13 -2.73 -0.12 11.42
C ALA A 13 -1.83 -0.38 10.19
N MET A 14 -1.45 -1.64 9.96
CA MET A 14 -0.64 -2.02 8.80
C MET A 14 -1.36 -1.76 7.48
N ARG A 15 -2.68 -1.96 7.43
CA ARG A 15 -3.47 -1.66 6.24
C ARG A 15 -3.48 -0.17 5.94
N VAL A 16 -3.75 0.66 6.94
CA VAL A 16 -3.79 2.12 6.77
C VAL A 16 -2.43 2.63 6.30
N ASP A 17 -1.34 2.25 6.95
CA ASP A 17 0.03 2.65 6.59
C ASP A 17 0.39 2.22 5.15
N HIS A 18 -0.01 1.01 4.75
CA HIS A 18 0.21 0.52 3.38
C HIS A 18 -0.57 1.31 2.34
N GLU A 19 -1.85 1.61 2.60
CA GLU A 19 -2.70 2.40 1.69
C GLU A 19 -2.19 3.85 1.57
N GLU A 20 -1.77 4.47 2.68
CA GLU A 20 -1.17 5.80 2.69
C GLU A 20 0.15 5.84 1.90
N TYR A 21 1.00 4.83 2.07
CA TYR A 21 2.26 4.74 1.33
C TYR A 21 2.01 4.57 -0.18
N ILE A 22 1.06 3.73 -0.59
CA ILE A 22 0.68 3.62 -2.01
C ILE A 22 0.20 4.96 -2.57
N ALA A 23 -0.65 5.68 -1.83
CA ALA A 23 -1.14 7.00 -2.24
C ALA A 23 0.01 8.00 -2.43
N GLN A 24 0.96 8.02 -1.51
CA GLN A 24 2.15 8.87 -1.60
C GLN A 24 2.99 8.55 -2.85
N VAL A 25 3.23 7.27 -3.15
CA VAL A 25 4.01 6.89 -4.34
C VAL A 25 3.26 7.23 -5.64
N ARG A 26 1.92 7.12 -5.65
CA ARG A 26 1.10 7.57 -6.78
C ARG A 26 1.25 9.07 -7.00
N GLN A 27 1.21 9.87 -5.93
CA GLN A 27 1.43 11.31 -6.02
C GLN A 27 2.81 11.64 -6.62
N TRP A 28 3.88 10.94 -6.22
CA TRP A 28 5.19 11.13 -6.84
C TRP A 28 5.21 10.80 -8.33
N ALA A 29 4.42 9.81 -8.77
CA ALA A 29 4.28 9.48 -10.18
C ALA A 29 3.60 10.61 -10.97
N GLU A 30 2.55 11.20 -10.39
CA GLU A 30 1.81 12.33 -10.96
C GLU A 30 2.67 13.60 -11.04
N GLU A 31 3.39 13.93 -9.97
CA GLU A 31 4.33 15.05 -9.93
C GLU A 31 5.46 14.87 -10.95
N ALA A 32 6.04 13.66 -11.04
CA ALA A 32 7.05 13.35 -12.03
C ALA A 32 6.51 13.45 -13.47
N GLU A 33 5.25 13.09 -13.72
CA GLU A 33 4.62 13.24 -15.02
C GLU A 33 4.36 14.72 -15.37
N ALA A 34 3.86 15.50 -14.41
CA ALA A 34 3.67 16.94 -14.56
C ALA A 34 4.99 17.68 -14.88
N ASP A 35 6.10 17.24 -14.27
CA ASP A 35 7.45 17.76 -14.53
C ASP A 35 8.08 17.22 -15.83
N GLY A 36 7.41 16.34 -16.57
CA GLY A 36 7.95 15.70 -17.78
C GLY A 36 9.04 14.65 -17.50
N ARG A 37 9.22 14.22 -16.24
CA ARG A 37 10.18 13.18 -15.81
C ARG A 37 9.62 11.78 -16.05
N VAL A 38 9.38 11.43 -17.33
CA VAL A 38 8.70 10.19 -17.76
C VAL A 38 9.31 8.91 -17.17
N ALA A 39 10.64 8.81 -17.11
CA ALA A 39 11.30 7.63 -16.55
C ALA A 39 11.03 7.45 -15.04
N ALA A 40 11.02 8.56 -14.29
CA ALA A 40 10.70 8.55 -12.85
C ALA A 40 9.23 8.21 -12.62
N ALA A 41 8.31 8.83 -13.38
CA ALA A 41 6.89 8.50 -13.33
C ALA A 41 6.63 7.00 -13.58
N ARG A 42 7.29 6.41 -14.59
CA ARG A 42 7.22 4.98 -14.86
C ARG A 42 7.76 4.13 -13.70
N GLN A 43 8.86 4.54 -13.08
CA GLN A 43 9.43 3.84 -11.92
C GLN A 43 8.46 3.83 -10.74
N HIS A 44 7.85 4.98 -10.42
CA HIS A 44 6.88 5.10 -9.33
C HIS A 44 5.64 4.24 -9.60
N ARG A 45 5.10 4.23 -10.83
CA ARG A 45 3.97 3.35 -11.19
C ARG A 45 4.31 1.86 -11.05
N ASN A 46 5.51 1.45 -11.48
CA ASN A 46 5.98 0.07 -11.28
C ASN A 46 6.20 -0.28 -9.80
N HIS A 47 6.49 0.71 -8.96
CA HIS A 47 6.58 0.51 -7.51
C HIS A 47 5.20 0.31 -6.90
N VAL A 48 4.22 1.13 -7.26
CA VAL A 48 2.80 0.96 -6.87
C VAL A 48 2.30 -0.44 -7.25
N ALA A 49 2.50 -0.86 -8.50
CA ALA A 49 2.07 -2.17 -8.96
C ALA A 49 2.69 -3.33 -8.16
N ARG A 50 3.96 -3.19 -7.73
CA ARG A 50 4.61 -4.18 -6.87
C ARG A 50 4.00 -4.21 -5.47
N LEU A 51 3.75 -3.04 -4.87
CA LEU A 51 3.12 -2.94 -3.55
C LEU A 51 1.71 -3.55 -3.57
N GLU A 52 0.92 -3.28 -4.60
CA GLU A 52 -0.43 -3.84 -4.77
C GLU A 52 -0.42 -5.35 -4.97
N ALA A 53 0.61 -5.92 -5.58
CA ALA A 53 0.75 -7.36 -5.81
C ALA A 53 1.26 -8.13 -4.58
N MET A 54 1.80 -7.45 -3.56
CA MET A 54 2.28 -8.12 -2.35
C MET A 54 1.12 -8.81 -1.62
N SER A 55 1.39 -9.99 -1.05
CA SER A 55 0.44 -10.64 -0.14
C SER A 55 0.36 -9.81 1.14
N LYS A 56 -0.85 -9.46 1.55
CA LYS A 56 -1.04 -8.69 2.79
C LYS A 56 -1.63 -9.57 3.90
N PRO A 57 -1.04 -9.55 5.11
CA PRO A 57 -1.46 -10.42 6.20
C PRO A 57 -2.91 -10.17 6.63
N TRP A 58 -3.41 -8.94 6.48
CA TRP A 58 -4.80 -8.58 6.80
C TRP A 58 -5.84 -9.10 5.78
N GLU A 59 -5.44 -9.48 4.56
CA GLU A 59 -6.35 -10.09 3.57
C GLU A 59 -6.62 -11.58 3.86
N SER A 60 -5.77 -12.24 4.65
CA SER A 60 -5.91 -13.66 4.97
C SER A 60 -7.02 -13.93 5.97
N GLN A 61 -7.29 -13.00 6.89
CA GLN A 61 -8.39 -13.12 7.86
C GLN A 61 -9.78 -12.92 7.23
N GLN A 62 -9.89 -12.16 6.14
CA GLN A 62 -11.17 -11.93 5.44
C GLN A 62 -11.75 -13.19 4.77
N ARG A 63 -10.93 -14.21 4.52
CA ARG A 63 -11.36 -15.48 3.88
C ARG A 63 -11.86 -16.54 4.85
N ALA A 64 -11.68 -16.35 6.16
CA ALA A 64 -12.05 -17.32 7.19
C ALA A 64 -13.43 -17.06 7.83
N ALA A 65 -14.23 -16.14 7.25
CA ALA A 65 -15.58 -15.79 7.70
C ALA A 65 -16.66 -16.38 6.79
#